data_AF-A0A5S6QZF9-F1
#
_entry.id   AF-A0A5S6QZF9-F1
#
_cell.length_a   1.000
_cell.length_b   1.000
_cell.length_c   1.000
_cell.angle_alpha   90.00
_cell.angle_beta   90.00
_cell.angle_gamma   90.00
#
_symmetry.space_group_name_H-M   'P 1'
#
loop_
_entity.id
_entity.type
_entity.pdbx_description
1 polymer ?
#
loop_
_entity_poly.entity_id
_entity_poly.type
_entity_poly.pdbx_seq_one_letter_code
_entity_poly.pdbx_strand_id
1 'polypeptide(L)'
;MQITVEMSKDTSDSELLLIELQGRLINNAGGSFAGHKLGALGFKHDGTPFLVIGRQILYGEVVTLPKPVVALRKKAASETDRRGYDIVSVVRSKICFKTRPKNVVTSARKH
;
A
#
# COMPACT_ATOMS: atom_id res chain seq x y z
N MET A 1 4.22 -11.66 -3.77
CA MET A 1 3.25 -11.39 -2.68
C MET A 1 2.51 -10.12 -3.06
N GLN A 2 1.19 -10.19 -3.22
CA GLN A 2 0.34 -9.04 -3.52
C GLN A 2 -0.52 -8.77 -2.29
N ILE A 3 -0.42 -7.56 -1.76
CA ILE A 3 -1.23 -7.11 -0.63
C ILE A 3 -2.32 -6.21 -1.21
N THR A 4 -3.58 -6.49 -0.86
CA THR A 4 -4.71 -5.68 -1.33
C THR A 4 -5.00 -4.58 -0.32
N VAL A 5 -4.91 -3.34 -0.79
CA VAL A 5 -5.32 -2.13 -0.07
C VAL A 5 -6.45 -1.52 -0.86
N GLU A 6 -7.58 -1.27 -0.20
CA GLU A 6 -8.71 -0.60 -0.83
C GLU A 6 -8.47 0.91 -0.84
N MET A 7 -8.65 1.54 -1.99
CA MET A 7 -8.61 3.00 -2.15
C MET A 7 -10.00 3.54 -2.39
N SER A 8 -10.35 4.65 -1.75
CA SER A 8 -11.70 5.24 -1.81
C SER A 8 -12.02 6.01 -3.11
N LYS A 9 -11.20 5.90 -4.16
CA LYS A 9 -11.38 6.64 -5.42
C LYS A 9 -11.15 5.71 -6.62
N ASP A 10 -12.13 5.66 -7.52
CA ASP A 10 -12.07 4.88 -8.77
C ASP A 10 -10.98 5.44 -9.69
N THR A 11 -9.85 4.74 -9.79
CA THR A 11 -8.83 4.95 -10.81
C THR A 11 -8.98 3.85 -11.86
N SER A 12 -9.51 4.20 -13.03
CA SER A 12 -9.79 3.27 -14.15
C SER A 12 -8.54 2.74 -14.85
N ASP A 13 -7.35 3.22 -14.49
CA ASP A 13 -6.06 2.66 -14.89
C ASP A 13 -5.42 1.98 -13.68
N SER A 14 -4.94 0.75 -13.86
CA SER A 14 -4.25 -0.01 -12.81
C SER A 14 -2.89 0.61 -12.48
N GLU A 15 -2.88 1.73 -11.76
CA GLU A 15 -1.68 2.40 -11.30
C GLU A 15 -1.11 1.64 -10.09
N LEU A 16 0.13 1.16 -10.22
CA LEU A 16 0.85 0.61 -9.08
C LEU A 16 1.32 1.73 -8.16
N LEU A 17 0.80 1.73 -6.93
CA LEU A 17 1.25 2.63 -5.88
C LEU A 17 2.35 2.03 -5.02
N LEU A 18 3.36 2.84 -4.70
CA LEU A 18 4.37 2.51 -3.70
C LEU A 18 3.99 3.09 -2.35
N ILE A 19 3.80 2.21 -1.38
CA ILE A 19 3.53 2.56 0.02
C ILE A 19 4.74 2.18 0.88
N GLU A 20 5.20 3.12 1.69
CA GLU A 20 6.30 2.93 2.62
C GLU A 20 5.81 3.06 4.07
N LEU A 21 6.10 2.05 4.89
CA LEU A 21 5.72 2.00 6.30
C LEU A 21 6.98 1.95 7.15
N GLN A 22 7.11 2.85 8.13
CA GLN A 22 8.17 2.74 9.14
C GLN A 22 7.75 1.77 10.24
N GLY A 23 8.09 0.49 10.05
CA GLY A 23 7.78 -0.57 11.00
C GLY A 23 7.62 -1.91 10.31
N ARG A 24 6.89 -2.82 10.96
CA ARG A 24 6.61 -4.16 10.42
C ARG A 24 5.10 -4.38 10.38
N LEU A 25 4.62 -4.95 9.28
CA LEU A 25 3.29 -5.56 9.24
C LEU A 25 3.35 -6.90 9.95
N ILE A 26 2.46 -7.10 10.93
CA ILE A 26 2.42 -8.32 11.75
C ILE A 26 1.06 -8.99 11.51
N ASN A 27 1.10 -10.23 11.05
CA ASN A 27 -0.09 -11.08 10.98
C ASN A 27 -0.11 -11.99 12.22
N ASN A 28 -0.95 -11.66 13.19
CA ASN A 28 -1.06 -12.43 14.45
C ASN A 28 -1.74 -13.80 14.25
N ALA A 29 -2.50 -14.00 13.16
CA ALA A 29 -3.13 -15.28 12.86
C ALA A 29 -2.15 -16.30 12.24
N GLY A 30 -0.93 -15.87 11.91
CA GLY A 30 0.02 -16.67 11.13
C GLY A 30 -0.31 -16.69 9.64
N GLY A 31 0.70 -17.02 8.82
CA GLY A 31 0.54 -17.15 7.37
C GLY A 31 0.70 -15.85 6.56
N SER A 32 0.40 -15.94 5.27
CA SER A 32 0.65 -14.89 4.27
C SER A 32 -0.44 -13.82 4.28
N PHE A 33 -0.06 -12.57 3.98
CA PHE A 33 -1.03 -11.49 3.69
C PHE A 33 -1.63 -11.59 2.28
N ALA A 34 -1.12 -12.49 1.43
CA ALA A 34 -1.57 -12.60 0.05
C ALA A 34 -3.07 -12.90 -0.03
N GLY A 35 -3.78 -12.17 -0.89
CA GLY A 35 -5.23 -12.33 -1.08
C GLY A 35 -6.10 -11.78 0.05
N HIS A 36 -5.50 -11.29 1.14
CA HIS A 36 -6.23 -10.74 2.27
C HIS A 36 -6.25 -9.21 2.20
N LYS A 37 -7.39 -8.62 2.59
CA LYS A 37 -7.52 -7.17 2.77
C LYS A 37 -6.70 -6.75 3.98
N LEU A 38 -5.69 -5.90 3.77
CA LEU A 38 -4.86 -5.39 4.86
C LEU A 38 -5.54 -4.25 5.62
N GLY A 39 -6.27 -3.40 4.90
CA GLY A 39 -6.80 -2.16 5.44
C GLY A 39 -7.41 -1.25 4.38
N ALA A 40 -7.61 0.01 4.75
CA ALA A 40 -8.16 1.04 3.88
C ALA A 40 -7.20 2.23 3.80
N LEU A 41 -6.88 2.64 2.57
CA LEU A 41 -6.13 3.85 2.27
C LEU A 41 -7.12 4.93 1.82
N GLY A 42 -6.99 6.12 2.39
CA GLY A 42 -7.79 7.27 2.01
C GLY A 42 -6.99 8.55 2.05
N PHE A 43 -7.63 9.63 1.60
CA PHE A 43 -7.11 10.98 1.65
C PHE A 43 -8.08 11.87 2.41
N LYS A 44 -7.57 12.73 3.27
CA LYS A 44 -8.35 13.82 3.84
C LYS A 44 -8.66 14.86 2.78
N HIS A 45 -9.58 15.79 3.10
CA HIS A 45 -9.88 16.94 2.25
C HIS A 45 -8.67 17.83 1.95
N ASP A 46 -7.69 17.88 2.85
CA ASP A 46 -6.43 18.61 2.68
C ASP A 46 -5.38 17.84 1.83
N GLY A 47 -5.72 16.66 1.32
CA GLY A 47 -4.81 15.81 0.54
C GLY A 47 -3.85 14.97 1.39
N THR A 48 -3.93 15.02 2.73
CA THR A 48 -3.10 14.16 3.60
C THR A 48 -3.55 12.70 3.49
N PRO A 49 -2.68 11.77 3.08
CA PRO A 49 -3.03 10.36 3.06
C PRO A 49 -3.11 9.79 4.48
N PHE A 50 -4.05 8.87 4.68
CA PHE A 50 -4.17 8.08 5.90
C PHE A 50 -4.40 6.61 5.57
N LEU A 51 -3.84 5.73 6.39
CA LEU A 51 -3.96 4.28 6.25
C LEU A 51 -4.52 3.70 7.55
N VAL A 52 -5.61 2.95 7.43
CA VAL A 52 -6.22 2.24 8.55
C VAL A 52 -5.92 0.76 8.42
N ILE A 53 -5.23 0.19 9.41
CA ILE A 53 -4.94 -1.26 9.52
C ILE A 53 -5.43 -1.73 10.88
N GLY A 54 -6.44 -2.60 10.89
CA GLY A 54 -7.10 -3.02 12.13
C GLY A 54 -7.62 -1.83 12.93
N ARG A 55 -7.12 -1.66 14.17
CA ARG A 55 -7.49 -0.56 15.09
C ARG A 55 -6.54 0.64 15.01
N GLN A 56 -5.57 0.62 14.10
CA GLN A 56 -4.55 1.65 13.99
C GLN A 56 -4.81 2.53 12.78
N ILE A 57 -4.57 3.83 12.94
CA ILE A 57 -4.52 4.81 11.86
C ILE A 57 -3.13 5.43 11.79
N LEU A 58 -2.58 5.47 10.58
CA LEU A 58 -1.33 6.15 10.25
C LEU A 58 -1.65 7.35 9.37
N TYR A 59 -1.01 8.48 9.62
CA TYR A 59 -1.02 9.63 8.74
C TYR A 59 0.31 9.73 8.03
N GLY A 60 0.26 10.00 6.73
CA GLY A 60 1.42 10.01 5.86
C GLY A 60 1.52 11.26 5.00
N GLU A 61 2.41 11.19 4.03
CA GLU A 61 2.69 12.23 3.06
C GLU A 61 2.93 11.60 1.68
N VAL A 62 2.55 12.30 0.62
CA VAL A 62 2.96 11.93 -0.74
C VAL A 62 4.33 12.53 -1.02
N VAL A 63 5.30 11.70 -1.39
CA VAL A 63 6.69 12.09 -1.60
C VAL A 63 7.10 11.74 -3.01
N THR A 64 7.53 12.75 -3.78
CA THR A 64 8.18 12.52 -5.08
C THR A 64 9.52 11.83 -4.88
N LEU A 65 9.77 10.78 -5.64
CA LEU A 65 11.05 10.08 -5.63
C LEU A 65 12.08 10.89 -6.42
N PRO A 66 13.22 11.29 -5.82
CA PRO A 66 14.29 11.96 -6.55
C PRO A 66 14.81 11.13 -7.72
N LYS A 67 14.74 9.80 -7.58
CA LYS A 67 15.02 8.82 -8.62
C LYS A 67 13.83 7.88 -8.78
N PRO A 68 13.07 7.94 -9.89
CA PRO A 68 11.99 7.01 -10.16
C PRO A 68 12.47 5.56 -10.12
N VAL A 69 11.59 4.65 -9.70
CA VAL A 69 11.88 3.22 -9.61
C VAL A 69 10.96 2.44 -10.54
N VAL A 70 11.46 1.32 -11.07
CA VAL A 70 10.70 0.45 -11.97
C VAL A 70 10.26 -0.79 -11.20
N ALA A 71 8.95 -1.05 -11.20
CA ALA A 71 8.40 -2.30 -10.70
C ALA A 71 8.55 -3.38 -11.78
N LEU A 72 9.23 -4.48 -11.44
CA LEU A 72 9.49 -5.59 -12.34
C LEU A 72 8.79 -6.86 -11.86
N ARG A 73 8.24 -7.64 -12.80
CA ARG A 73 7.71 -8.98 -12.53
C ARG A 73 8.63 -10.02 -13.15
N LYS A 74 9.15 -10.93 -12.33
CA LYS A 74 9.96 -12.05 -12.81
C LYS A 74 9.09 -13.00 -13.65
N LYS A 75 9.55 -13.38 -14.84
CA LYS A 75 8.86 -14.37 -15.67
C LYS A 75 8.90 -15.75 -15.02
N ALA A 76 7.80 -16.50 -15.13
CA ALA A 76 7.74 -17.89 -14.69
C ALA A 76 8.66 -18.75 -15.58
N ALA A 77 9.20 -19.83 -15.01
CA ALA A 77 10.18 -20.69 -15.68
C ALA A 77 9.62 -21.50 -16.87
N SER A 78 8.32 -21.42 -17.15
CA SER A 78 7.63 -22.34 -18.06
C SER A 78 7.38 -21.82 -19.48
N GLU A 79 7.69 -20.56 -19.81
CA GLU A 79 7.22 -19.96 -21.08
C GLU A 79 8.28 -19.86 -22.19
N THR A 80 9.53 -20.18 -21.89
CA THR A 80 10.68 -20.35 -22.80
C THR A 80 11.88 -20.36 -21.85
N ASP A 81 12.96 -21.08 -22.15
CA ASP A 81 14.17 -21.18 -21.30
C ASP A 81 14.93 -19.83 -21.10
N ARG A 82 14.25 -18.70 -21.33
CA ARG A 82 14.73 -17.33 -21.20
C ARG A 82 14.30 -16.76 -19.86
N ARG A 83 15.22 -16.81 -18.90
CA ARG A 83 15.15 -16.02 -17.66
C ARG A 83 14.99 -14.53 -18.02
N GLY A 84 13.93 -13.88 -17.51
CA GLY A 84 13.64 -12.49 -17.83
C GLY A 84 12.68 -11.82 -16.85
N TYR A 85 12.49 -10.52 -17.03
CA TYR A 85 11.58 -9.68 -16.23
C TYR A 85 10.69 -8.85 -17.16
N ASP A 86 9.41 -8.72 -16.81
CA ASP A 86 8.50 -7.76 -17.41
C ASP A 86 8.53 -6.45 -16.62
N ILE A 87 8.51 -5.33 -17.33
CA ILE A 87 8.25 -4.02 -16.73
C ILE A 87 6.76 -3.93 -16.42
N VAL A 88 6.43 -3.66 -15.16
CA VAL A 88 5.05 -3.55 -14.69
C VAL A 88 4.63 -2.09 -14.55
N SER A 89 5.49 -1.24 -13.98
CA SER A 89 5.21 0.18 -13.79
C SER A 89 6.47 1.00 -13.55
N VAL A 90 6.41 2.29 -13.85
CA VAL A 90 7.40 3.29 -13.43
C VAL A 90 6.80 4.14 -12.31
N VAL A 91 7.31 3.96 -11.10
CA VAL A 91 6.86 4.67 -9.91
C VAL A 91 7.69 5.94 -9.74
N ARG A 92 7.02 7.09 -9.72
CA ARG A 92 7.65 8.42 -9.55
C ARG A 92 7.40 9.05 -8.19
N SER A 93 6.43 8.54 -7.43
CA SER A 93 6.08 9.01 -6.09
C SER A 93 5.71 7.83 -5.19
N LYS A 94 5.81 8.05 -3.88
CA LYS A 94 5.39 7.09 -2.86
C LYS A 94 4.51 7.76 -1.82
N ILE A 95 3.71 6.98 -1.12
CA ILE A 95 3.03 7.40 0.11
C ILE A 95 3.85 6.90 1.30
N CYS A 96 4.38 7.83 2.10
CA CYS A 96 5.19 7.53 3.27
C CYS A 96 4.39 7.67 4.56
N PHE A 97 4.36 6.61 5.37
CA PHE A 97 3.82 6.62 6.73
C PHE A 97 4.96 6.45 7.74
N LYS A 98 5.52 7.58 8.19
CA LYS A 98 6.67 7.63 9.12
C LYS A 98 6.26 7.89 10.58
N THR A 99 5.01 8.30 10.81
CA THR A 99 4.53 8.66 12.15
C THR A 99 4.09 7.43 12.94
N ARG A 100 4.18 7.49 14.27
CA ARG A 100 3.70 6.41 15.16
C ARG A 100 2.20 6.17 14.92
N PRO A 101 1.76 4.90 14.75
CA PRO A 101 0.35 4.59 14.60
C PRO A 101 -0.46 5.10 15.81
N LYS A 102 -1.59 5.73 15.52
CA LYS A 102 -2.57 6.15 16.54
C LYS A 102 -3.68 5.11 16.61
N ASN A 103 -4.28 4.93 17.78
CA ASN A 103 -5.49 4.12 17.88
C ASN A 103 -6.67 4.89 17.26
N VAL A 104 -7.51 4.20 16.50
CA VAL A 104 -8.77 4.76 16.02
C VAL A 104 -9.69 4.93 17.22
N VAL A 105 -10.04 6.18 17.54
CA VAL A 105 -11.03 6.48 18.57
C VAL A 105 -12.39 6.48 17.90
N THR A 106 -13.13 5.38 18.04
CA THR A 106 -14.55 5.37 17.65
C THR A 106 -15.31 6.15 18.72
N SER A 107 -15.74 7.39 18.44
CA SER A 107 -16.75 7.99 19.29
C SER A 107 -18.04 7.20 19.08
N ALA A 108 -18.46 6.42 20.07
CA ALA A 108 -19.81 5.88 20.07
C ALA A 108 -20.77 7.06 19.95
N ARG A 109 -21.51 7.14 18.84
CA ARG A 109 -22.66 8.06 18.76
C ARG A 109 -23.60 7.62 19.88
N LYS A 110 -23.75 8.45 20.91
CA LYS A 110 -24.86 8.31 21.86
C LYS A 110 -26.12 8.58 21.05
N HIS A 111 -26.93 7.54 20.86
CA HIS A 111 -28.34 7.69 20.54
C HIS A 111 -29.07 8.23 21.77
#